data_AF-A0A0N8D9A3-F1
#
_entry.id   AF-A0A0N8D9A3-F1
#
_cell.length_a   1.000
_cell.length_b   1.000
_cell.length_c   1.000
_cell.angle_alpha   90.00
_cell.angle_beta   90.00
_cell.angle_gamma   90.00
#
_symmetry.space_group_name_H-M   'P 1'
#
loop_
_entity.id
_entity.type
_entity.pdbx_description
1 polymer ?
#
loop_
_entity_poly.entity_id
_entity_poly.type
_entity_poly.pdbx_seq_one_letter_code
_entity_poly.pdbx_strand_id
1 'polypeptide(L)'
;MSNQKFVCPYNPTHVMKVTRAHHHVVNCRRAHVHKEFVICSYNALHHFAPEDEAKHLETCPDRIALIDAIHVTYGMKSVITGNLTMPPPAQRHFEDHENWDSD
;
A
#
# COMPACT_ATOMS: atom_id res chain seq x y z
N MET A 1 23.98 17.10 -6.31
CA MET A 1 23.80 15.68 -5.96
C MET A 1 23.46 15.60 -4.48
N SER A 2 22.20 15.38 -4.15
CA SER A 2 21.67 15.35 -2.78
C SER A 2 22.37 14.25 -1.96
N ASN A 3 23.12 14.63 -0.92
CA ASN A 3 23.80 13.70 0.00
C ASN A 3 22.77 13.14 1.01
N GLN A 4 21.79 12.38 0.54
CA GLN A 4 20.83 11.74 1.43
C GLN A 4 21.48 10.55 2.13
N LYS A 5 21.53 10.62 3.46
CA LYS A 5 22.05 9.56 4.32
C LYS A 5 20.91 8.63 4.72
N PHE A 6 21.15 7.33 4.67
CA PHE A 6 20.26 6.26 5.07
C PHE A 6 20.89 5.52 6.26
N VAL A 7 20.07 5.25 7.28
CA VAL A 7 20.45 4.48 8.46
C VAL A 7 19.87 3.08 8.32
N CYS A 8 20.68 2.06 8.55
CA CYS A 8 20.25 0.67 8.40
C CYS A 8 19.21 0.28 9.47
N PRO A 9 18.09 -0.38 9.10
CA PRO A 9 17.08 -0.84 10.05
C PRO A 9 17.57 -1.91 11.04
N TYR A 10 18.56 -2.71 10.62
CA TYR A 10 19.09 -3.80 11.45
C TYR A 10 20.15 -3.34 12.47
N ASN A 11 20.89 -2.26 12.13
CA ASN A 11 21.95 -1.73 12.96
C ASN A 11 22.08 -0.20 12.77
N PRO A 12 21.82 0.61 13.81
CA PRO A 12 21.87 2.06 13.71
C PRO A 12 23.27 2.63 13.48
N THR A 13 24.35 1.86 13.71
CA THR A 13 25.72 2.33 13.44
C THR A 13 26.03 2.38 11.95
N HIS A 14 25.29 1.65 11.13
CA HIS A 14 25.47 1.64 9.70
C HIS A 14 24.77 2.83 9.06
N VAL A 15 25.55 3.86 8.72
CA VAL A 15 25.09 5.04 7.99
C VAL A 15 25.76 5.08 6.62
N MET A 16 24.95 5.22 5.57
CA MET A 16 25.44 5.16 4.20
C MET A 16 24.62 6.03 3.25
N LYS A 17 25.03 6.12 1.98
CA LYS A 17 24.23 6.80 0.96
C LYS A 17 23.07 5.91 0.51
N VAL A 18 21.92 6.51 0.21
CA VAL A 18 20.73 5.80 -0.28
C VAL A 18 21.05 4.90 -1.48
N THR A 19 21.88 5.36 -2.42
CA THR A 19 22.27 4.58 -3.60
C THR A 19 22.96 3.25 -3.27
N ARG A 20 23.65 3.16 -2.13
CA ARG A 20 24.31 1.94 -1.68
C ARG A 20 23.45 1.12 -0.71
N ALA A 21 22.39 1.71 -0.16
CA ALA A 21 21.55 1.10 0.87
C ALA A 21 20.89 -0.19 0.38
N HIS A 22 20.42 -0.25 -0.86
CA HIS A 22 19.75 -1.43 -1.42
C HIS A 22 20.58 -2.71 -1.27
N HIS A 23 21.85 -2.66 -1.70
CA HIS A 23 22.74 -3.81 -1.60
C HIS A 23 23.13 -4.11 -0.15
N HIS A 24 23.33 -3.09 0.67
CA HIS A 24 23.69 -3.27 2.07
C HIS A 24 22.58 -3.95 2.88
N VAL A 25 21.33 -3.51 2.74
CA VAL A 25 20.22 -4.01 3.53
C VAL A 25 19.98 -5.50 3.27
N VAL A 26 20.13 -5.97 2.03
CA VAL A 26 20.06 -7.40 1.68
C VAL A 26 21.14 -8.22 2.40
N ASN A 27 22.38 -7.74 2.38
CA ASN A 27 23.49 -8.43 3.05
C ASN A 27 23.37 -8.35 4.58
N CYS A 28 22.93 -7.21 5.11
CA CYS A 28 22.75 -7.01 6.54
C CYS A 28 21.61 -7.88 7.08
N ARG A 29 20.53 -8.07 6.31
CA ARG A 29 19.46 -9.03 6.62
C ARG A 29 19.99 -10.46 6.75
N ARG A 30 20.89 -10.89 5.86
CA ARG A 30 21.52 -12.23 5.94
C ARG A 30 22.39 -12.41 7.18
N ALA A 31 22.96 -11.34 7.72
CA ALA A 31 23.69 -11.39 9.00
C ALA A 31 22.75 -11.42 10.21
N HIS A 32 21.53 -10.90 10.07
CA HIS A 32 20.53 -10.79 11.13
C HIS A 32 19.30 -11.70 10.92
N VAL A 33 19.52 -12.96 10.54
CA VAL A 33 18.44 -13.95 10.29
C VAL A 33 17.57 -14.23 11.52
N HIS A 34 18.12 -14.01 12.72
CA HIS A 34 17.42 -14.22 13.99
C HIS A 34 16.35 -13.18 14.28
N LYS A 35 16.30 -12.07 13.53
CA LYS A 35 15.26 -11.04 13.69
C LYS A 35 14.29 -11.13 12.52
N GLU A 36 13.01 -11.27 12.84
CA GLU A 36 11.96 -11.22 11.84
C GLU A 36 11.69 -9.77 11.46
N PHE A 37 11.83 -9.48 10.17
CA PHE A 37 11.56 -8.16 9.60
C PHE A 37 10.72 -8.33 8.34
N VAL A 38 9.72 -7.46 8.21
CA VAL A 38 8.87 -7.32 7.04
C VAL A 38 9.41 -6.18 6.17
N ILE A 39 9.18 -6.29 4.85
CA ILE A 39 9.61 -5.29 3.86
C ILE A 39 8.38 -4.49 3.44
N CYS A 40 8.50 -3.17 3.38
CA CYS A 40 7.42 -2.32 2.87
C CYS A 40 7.08 -2.64 1.41
N SER A 41 5.79 -2.70 1.10
CA SER A 41 5.29 -2.87 -0.27
C SER A 41 5.59 -1.66 -1.18
N TYR A 42 5.85 -0.48 -0.62
CA TYR A 42 6.10 0.76 -1.38
C TYR A 42 7.58 1.07 -1.55
N ASN A 43 8.44 0.66 -0.61
CA ASN A 43 9.88 0.90 -0.67
C ASN A 43 10.68 -0.24 -0.06
N ALA A 44 11.48 -0.92 -0.89
CA ALA A 44 12.32 -2.04 -0.48
C ALA A 44 13.46 -1.68 0.50
N LEU A 45 13.69 -0.40 0.81
CA LEU A 45 14.62 0.01 1.86
C LEU A 45 13.98 0.06 3.25
N HIS A 46 12.65 0.10 3.33
CA HIS A 46 11.94 0.13 4.59
C HIS A 46 11.75 -1.29 5.11
N HIS A 47 12.48 -1.60 6.18
CA HIS A 47 12.33 -2.84 6.93
C HIS A 47 11.93 -2.49 8.36
N PHE A 48 10.96 -3.21 8.90
CA PHE A 48 10.42 -2.99 10.25
C PHE A 48 9.98 -4.34 10.84
N ALA A 49 9.77 -4.37 12.15
CA ALA A 49 9.27 -5.55 12.83
C ALA A 49 7.81 -5.81 12.41
N PRO A 50 7.37 -7.08 12.36
CA PRO A 50 6.02 -7.44 11.91
C PRO A 50 4.91 -6.74 12.72
N GLU A 51 5.12 -6.52 14.02
CA GLU A 51 4.19 -5.79 14.90
C GLU A 51 3.97 -4.32 14.49
N ASP A 52 4.95 -3.70 13.83
CA ASP A 52 4.91 -2.30 13.42
C ASP A 52 4.37 -2.11 11.99
N GLU A 53 4.00 -3.19 11.29
CA GLU A 53 3.58 -3.13 9.89
C GLU A 53 2.36 -2.22 9.69
N ALA A 54 1.32 -2.38 10.50
CA ALA A 54 0.10 -1.57 10.40
C ALA A 54 0.41 -0.07 10.57
N LYS A 55 1.18 0.27 11.60
CA LYS A 55 1.59 1.64 11.89
C LYS A 55 2.47 2.22 10.79
N HIS A 56 3.37 1.41 10.24
CA HIS A 56 4.21 1.82 9.11
C HIS A 56 3.35 2.14 7.88
N LEU A 57 2.40 1.29 7.51
CA LEU A 57 1.56 1.52 6.33
C LEU A 57 0.70 2.78 6.44
N GLU A 58 0.24 3.15 7.64
CA GLU A 58 -0.48 4.40 7.87
C GLU A 58 0.42 5.64 7.66
N THR A 59 1.68 5.55 8.08
CA THR A 59 2.61 6.70 8.17
C THR A 59 3.74 6.67 7.14
N CYS A 60 3.73 5.72 6.20
CA CYS A 60 4.80 5.50 5.26
C CYS A 60 4.97 6.71 4.32
N PRO A 61 6.16 7.35 4.26
CA PRO A 61 6.36 8.55 3.46
C PRO A 61 6.23 8.26 1.96
N ASP A 62 6.71 7.10 1.49
CA ASP A 62 6.61 6.71 0.08
C ASP A 62 5.17 6.42 -0.34
N ARG A 63 4.35 5.85 0.56
CA ARG A 63 2.92 5.65 0.31
C ARG A 63 2.20 6.99 0.17
N ILE A 64 2.46 7.93 1.08
CA ILE A 64 1.84 9.26 1.06
C ILE A 64 2.24 9.99 -0.23
N ALA A 65 3.53 9.99 -0.57
CA ALA A 65 4.02 10.61 -1.79
C ALA A 65 3.38 10.03 -3.05
N LEU A 66 3.15 8.71 -3.10
CA LEU A 66 2.44 8.06 -4.20
C LEU A 66 0.97 8.49 -4.29
N ILE A 67 0.28 8.54 -3.15
CA ILE A 67 -1.12 8.98 -3.08
C ILE A 67 -1.23 10.44 -3.56
N ASP A 68 -0.34 11.31 -3.09
CA ASP A 68 -0.31 12.72 -3.48
C ASP A 68 -0.05 12.87 -4.98
N ALA A 69 0.89 12.10 -5.52
CA ALA A 69 1.18 12.09 -6.96
C ALA A 69 -0.05 11.66 -7.77
N ILE A 70 -0.81 10.65 -7.31
CA ILE A 70 -2.05 10.20 -7.95
C ILE A 70 -3.12 11.31 -7.92
N HIS A 71 -3.31 11.97 -6.77
CA HIS A 71 -4.28 13.07 -6.65
C HIS A 71 -3.98 14.21 -7.64
N VAL A 72 -2.71 14.58 -7.78
CA VAL A 72 -2.27 15.63 -8.71
C VAL A 72 -2.43 15.20 -10.17
N THR A 73 -2.02 13.97 -10.51
CA THR A 73 -1.99 13.51 -11.91
C THR A 73 -3.36 13.20 -12.48
N TYR A 74 -4.25 12.58 -11.70
CA TYR A 74 -5.56 12.15 -12.17
C TYR A 74 -6.69 13.12 -11.79
N GLY A 75 -6.37 14.24 -11.12
CA GLY A 75 -7.37 15.22 -10.70
C GLY A 75 -8.47 14.60 -9.84
N MET A 76 -8.14 13.55 -9.08
CA MET A 76 -9.05 12.84 -8.19
C MET A 76 -9.39 13.79 -7.03
N LYS A 77 -10.36 14.67 -7.25
CA LYS A 77 -10.98 15.41 -6.15
C LYS A 77 -11.72 14.34 -5.34
N SER A 78 -11.36 14.18 -4.07
CA SER A 78 -12.02 13.25 -3.13
C SER A 78 -13.50 13.55 -2.89
N VAL A 79 -14.05 14.57 -3.55
CA VAL A 79 -15.47 14.87 -3.55
C VAL A 79 -16.14 13.89 -4.50
N ILE A 80 -16.79 12.85 -3.95
CA ILE A 80 -17.73 12.03 -4.70
C ILE A 80 -18.84 12.97 -5.17
N THR A 81 -18.79 13.38 -6.43
CA THR A 81 -19.82 14.16 -7.09
C THR A 81 -20.80 13.23 -7.79
N GLY A 82 -22.09 13.48 -7.64
CA GLY A 82 -23.14 12.69 -8.27
C GLY A 82 -24.17 12.17 -7.29
N ASN A 83 -25.32 11.79 -7.81
CA ASN A 83 -26.39 11.23 -7.02
C ASN A 83 -26.12 9.73 -6.77
N LEU A 84 -25.74 9.39 -5.54
CA LEU A 84 -25.52 8.00 -5.11
C LEU A 84 -26.81 7.29 -4.68
N THR A 85 -27.98 7.94 -4.77
CA THR A 85 -29.24 7.27 -4.47
C THR A 85 -29.43 6.12 -5.44
N MET A 86 -29.66 4.93 -4.90
CA MET A 86 -30.05 3.78 -5.70
C MET A 86 -31.31 4.13 -6.49
N PRO A 87 -31.32 3.95 -7.83
CA PRO A 87 -32.55 4.16 -8.59
C PRO A 87 -33.62 3.19 -8.06
N PRO A 88 -34.90 3.60 -8.06
CA PRO A 88 -35.97 2.71 -7.68
C PRO A 88 -35.90 1.43 -8.53
N PRO A 89 -36.15 0.25 -7.93
CA PRO A 89 -36.13 -1.01 -8.67
C PRO A 89 -37.09 -0.88 -9.85
N ALA A 90 -36.57 -1.10 -11.06
CA ALA A 90 -37.42 -1.17 -12.24
C ALA A 90 -38.39 -2.33 -12.03
N GLN A 91 -39.70 -2.04 -12.00
CA GLN A 91 -40.73 -3.07 -12.08
C GLN A 91 -40.63 -3.72 -13.46
N ARG A 92 -39.70 -4.67 -13.59
CA ARG A 92 -39.75 -5.63 -14.68
C ARG A 92 -40.91 -6.56 -14.33
N HIS A 93 -42.01 -6.42 -15.06
CA HIS A 93 -42.97 -7.50 -15.17
C HIS A 93 -42.22 -8.66 -15.84
N PHE A 94 -41.73 -9.58 -15.03
CA PHE A 94 -41.35 -10.89 -15.52
C PHE A 94 -42.67 -11.64 -15.69
N GLU A 95 -43.09 -11.87 -16.93
CA GLU A 95 -44.14 -12.85 -17.18
C GLU A 95 -43.55 -14.22 -16.81
N ASP A 96 -44.07 -14.81 -15.74
CA ASP A 96 -43.70 -16.11 -15.22
C ASP A 96 -44.37 -17.21 -16.05
N HIS A 97 -43.78 -17.52 -17.20
CA HIS A 97 -44.25 -18.63 -18.03
C HIS A 97 -43.84 -20.02 -17.52
N GLU A 98 -43.21 -20.12 -16.34
CA GLU A 98 -42.71 -21.38 -15.80
C GLU A 98 -43.57 -21.90 -14.63
N ASN A 99 -44.68 -22.57 -14.97
CA ASN A 99 -45.51 -23.28 -14.00
C ASN A 99 -44.93 -24.67 -13.70
N TRP A 100 -44.00 -24.75 -12.75
CA TRP A 100 -43.28 -25.98 -12.35
C TRP A 100 -44.14 -27.02 -11.60
N ASP A 101 -45.43 -26.74 -11.34
CA ASP A 101 -46.38 -27.66 -10.69
C ASP A 101 -47.37 -28.31 -11.68
N SER A 102 -47.03 -28.34 -12.98
CA SER A 102 -47.86 -28.96 -14.01
C SER A 102 -47.55 -30.47 -14.15
N ASP A 103 -47.90 -31.29 -13.15
CA ASP A 103 -47.90 -32.76 -13.22
C ASP A 103 -49.30 -33.33 -12.93
#